data_AF-A0A353SU35-F1
#
_entry.id   AF-A0A353SU35-F1
#
_cell.length_a   1.000
_cell.length_b   1.000
_cell.length_c   1.000
_cell.angle_alpha   90.00
_cell.angle_beta   90.00
_cell.angle_gamma   90.00
#
_symmetry.space_group_name_H-M   'P 1'
#
loop_
_entity.id
_entity.type
_entity.pdbx_description
1 polymer ?
#
loop_
_entity_poly.entity_id
_entity_poly.type
_entity_poly.pdbx_seq_one_letter_code
_entity_poly.pdbx_strand_id
1 'polypeptide(L)' 'MMFEYMDKMVMFQDTPEGLTADMGWLKEAGENGWELVSSVPLIAPNRDGIAYGTVGCQMILKRPKPTQ' A
#
# COMPACT_ATOMS: atom_id res chain seq x y z
N MET A 1 -1.59 -25.34 -4.52
CA MET A 1 -1.72 -24.39 -3.40
C MET A 1 -2.53 -23.20 -3.91
N MET A 2 -3.70 -22.92 -3.33
CA MET A 2 -4.52 -21.78 -3.74
C MET A 2 -4.15 -20.58 -2.86
N PHE A 3 -3.99 -19.41 -3.47
CA PHE A 3 -3.67 -18.17 -2.75
C PHE A 3 -4.91 -17.27 -2.69
N GLU A 4 -5.00 -16.47 -1.64
CA GLU A 4 -5.87 -15.29 -1.63
C GLU A 4 -5.02 -14.02 -1.60
N TYR A 5 -5.60 -12.94 -2.11
CA TYR A 5 -4.95 -11.65 -2.30
C TYR A 5 -5.75 -10.55 -1.61
N MET A 6 -5.04 -9.57 -1.07
CA MET A 6 -5.59 -8.34 -0.51
C MET A 6 -4.85 -7.17 -1.15
N ASP A 7 -5.59 -6.22 -1.70
CA ASP A 7 -5.04 -4.94 -2.13
C ASP A 7 -5.46 -3.81 -1.18
N LYS A 8 -4.56 -2.87 -0.95
CA LYS A 8 -4.82 -1.69 -0.14
C LYS A 8 -4.15 -0.46 -0.73
N MET A 9 -4.96 0.55 -1.02
CA MET A 9 -4.49 1.87 -1.40
C MET A 9 -4.28 2.72 -0.15
N VAL A 10 -3.10 3.31 -0.01
CA VAL A 10 -2.74 4.22 1.08
C VAL A 10 -2.37 5.56 0.47
N MET A 11 -3.15 6.59 0.77
CA MET A 11 -2.82 7.96 0.43
C MET A 11 -2.00 8.59 1.55
N PHE A 12 -0.97 9.35 1.20
CA PHE A 12 -0.18 10.09 2.15
C PHE A 12 -0.90 11.37 2.53
N GLN A 13 -0.78 11.73 3.80
CA GLN A 13 -1.30 12.97 4.38
C GLN A 13 -0.17 14.00 4.42
N ASP A 14 -0.53 15.26 4.21
CA ASP A 14 0.40 16.39 4.32
C ASP A 14 0.61 16.73 5.79
N THR A 15 1.86 16.58 6.27
CA THR A 15 2.27 16.91 7.64
C THR A 15 3.46 17.88 7.61
N PRO A 16 3.81 18.51 8.74
CA PRO A 16 5.00 19.37 8.82
C PRO A 16 6.31 18.66 8.41
N GLU A 17 6.35 17.34 8.49
CA GLU A 17 7.49 16.49 8.11
C GLU A 17 7.45 16.06 6.63
N GLY A 18 6.37 16.38 5.91
CA GLY A 18 6.13 16.02 4.51
C GLY A 18 4.95 15.06 4.33
N LEU A 19 4.91 14.38 3.18
CA LEU A 19 3.87 13.40 2.87
C LEU A 19 4.11 12.09 3.61
N THR A 20 3.26 11.76 4.58
CA THR A 20 3.40 10.56 5.41
C THR A 20 2.09 9.77 5.54
N ALA A 21 2.17 8.50 5.90
CA ALA A 21 1.00 7.70 6.27
C ALA A 21 1.36 6.72 7.40
N ASP A 22 0.38 6.40 8.24
CA ASP A 22 0.53 5.34 9.22
C ASP A 22 0.49 3.97 8.53
N MET A 23 1.57 3.21 8.74
CA MET A 23 1.80 1.90 8.14
C MET A 23 1.66 0.75 9.16
N GLY A 24 1.17 1.02 10.37
CA GLY A 24 0.99 0.00 11.43
C GLY A 24 0.19 -1.24 10.97
N TRP A 25 -0.80 -1.03 10.10
CA TRP A 25 -1.62 -2.11 9.52
C TRP A 25 -0.81 -3.16 8.75
N LEU A 26 0.36 -2.82 8.20
CA LEU A 26 1.20 -3.76 7.45
C LEU A 26 1.80 -4.82 8.38
N LYS A 27 2.16 -4.40 9.60
CA LYS A 27 2.63 -5.31 10.65
C LYS A 27 1.52 -6.26 11.06
N GLU A 28 0.33 -5.73 11.35
CA GLU A 28 -0.84 -6.53 11.70
C GLU A 28 -1.19 -7.53 10.58
N ALA A 29 -1.10 -7.11 9.32
CA ALA A 29 -1.31 -8.00 8.18
C ALA A 29 -0.28 -9.14 8.16
N GLY A 30 1.00 -8.84 8.40
CA GLY A 30 2.07 -9.83 8.54
C GLY A 30 1.83 -10.84 9.66
N GLU A 31 1.36 -10.38 10.83
CA GLU A 31 0.98 -11.24 11.96
C GLU A 31 -0.19 -12.18 11.61
N ASN A 32 -1.05 -11.77 10.68
CA ASN A 32 -2.16 -12.58 10.14
C ASN A 32 -1.77 -13.44 8.91
N GLY A 33 -0.47 -13.60 8.66
CA GLY A 33 0.08 -14.44 7.60
C GLY A 33 0.05 -13.83 6.20
N TRP A 34 -0.24 -12.54 6.06
CA TRP A 34 -0.17 -11.84 4.78
C TRP A 34 1.27 -11.42 4.46
N GLU A 35 1.71 -11.72 3.24
CA GLU A 35 3.01 -11.32 2.71
C GLU A 35 2.84 -10.19 1.68
N LEU A 36 3.56 -9.09 1.85
CA LEU A 36 3.63 -8.04 0.83
C LEU A 36 4.38 -8.57 -0.40
N VAL A 37 3.73 -8.50 -1.56
CA VAL A 37 4.29 -8.99 -2.83
C VAL A 37 4.47 -7.92 -3.88
N SER A 38 3.80 -6.78 -3.75
CA SER A 38 3.99 -5.64 -4.63
C SER A 38 3.59 -4.34 -3.95
N SER A 39 4.24 -3.26 -4.37
CA SER A 39 3.86 -1.89 -4.05
C SER A 39 4.01 -1.03 -5.30
N VAL A 40 2.98 -0.26 -5.63
CA VAL A 40 2.95 0.64 -6.78
C VAL A 40 2.83 2.08 -6.26
N PRO A 41 3.82 2.95 -6.49
CA PRO A 41 3.72 4.35 -6.09
C PRO A 41 2.62 5.05 -6.89
N LEU A 42 1.80 5.85 -6.21
CA LEU A 42 0.80 6.70 -6.82
C LEU A 42 1.39 8.08 -7.03
N ILE A 43 1.30 8.59 -8.25
CA ILE A 43 1.84 9.89 -8.63
C ILE A 43 0.67 10.77 -9.05
N ALA A 44 0.52 11.93 -8.42
CA ALA A 44 -0.48 12.92 -8.82
C ALA A 44 0.19 14.07 -9.59
N PRO A 45 -0.18 14.30 -10.87
CA PRO A 45 0.22 15.50 -11.58
C PRO A 45 -0.59 16.70 -11.10
N ASN A 46 0.01 17.89 -11.15
CA ASN A 46 -0.71 19.15 -10.97
C ASN A 46 -1.53 19.50 -12.23
N ARG A 47 -2.21 20.65 -12.21
CA ARG A 47 -3.01 21.14 -13.34
C ARG A 47 -2.21 21.36 -14.64
N ASP A 48 -0.90 21.53 -14.53
CA ASP A 48 0.03 21.72 -15.64
C ASP A 48 0.65 20.39 -16.11
N GLY A 49 0.23 19.25 -15.55
CA GLY A 49 0.75 17.91 -15.87
C GLY A 49 2.09 17.59 -15.21
N ILE A 50 2.61 18.45 -14.33
CA ILE A 50 3.88 18.25 -13.63
C ILE A 50 3.64 17.39 -12.39
N ALA A 51 4.28 16.22 -12.35
CA ALA A 51 4.26 15.32 -11.20
C ALA A 51 5.22 15.80 -10.11
N TYR A 52 4.71 16.09 -8.92
CA TYR A 52 5.53 16.57 -7.80
C TYR A 52 6.05 15.46 -6.87
N GLY A 53 5.63 14.21 -7.08
CA GLY A 53 6.15 13.06 -6.34
C GLY A 53 5.09 12.00 -6.06
N THR A 54 5.47 11.07 -5.19
CA THR A 54 4.60 9.98 -4.74
C THR A 54 3.63 10.51 -3.69
N VAL A 55 2.33 10.45 -3.99
CA VAL A 55 1.23 10.89 -3.09
C VAL A 55 0.58 9.75 -2.33
N GLY A 56 1.02 8.52 -2.59
CA GLY A 56 0.48 7.33 -1.97
C GLY A 56 1.06 6.08 -2.59
N CYS A 57 0.51 4.94 -2.24
CA CYS A 57 0.90 3.66 -2.81
C CYS A 57 -0.27 2.68 -2.81
N GLN A 58 -0.34 1.85 -3.84
CA GLN A 58 -1.17 0.64 -3.84
C GLN A 58 -0.28 -0.54 -3.44
N MET A 59 -0.69 -1.26 -2.40
CA MET A 59 0.02 -2.44 -1.91
C MET A 59 -0.80 -3.68 -2.21
N ILE A 60 -0.11 -4.75 -2.60
CA ILE A 60 -0.71 -6.06 -2.86
C ILE A 60 -0.05 -7.06 -1.93
N LEU A 61 -0.87 -7.77 -1.17
CA LEU A 61 -0.47 -8.83 -0.28
C LEU A 61 -1.06 -10.16 -0.75
N LYS A 62 -0.37 -11.26 -0.46
CA LYS A 62 -0.87 -12.63 -0.69
C LYS A 62 -0.76 -13.44 0.60
N ARG A 63 -1.58 -14.49 0.71
CA ARG A 63 -1.33 -15.60 1.64
C ARG A 63 -1.91 -16.90 1.13
N PRO A 64 -1.45 -18.07 1.61
CA PRO A 64 -2.09 -19.34 1.30
C PRO A 64 -3.55 -19.32 1.78
N LYS A 65 -4.48 -19.75 0.92
CA LYS A 65 -5.86 -19.94 1.32
C LYS A 65 -5.93 -21.13 2.28
N PRO A 66 -6.57 -21.01 3.46
CA PRO A 66 -6.78 -22.13 4.35
C PRO A 66 -7.46 -23.28 3.58
N THR A 67 -6.87 -24.47 3.60
CA THR A 67 -7.57 -25.70 3.22
C THR A 67 -8.70 -25.91 4.22
N GLN A 68 -9.94 -25.93 3.73
CA GLN A 68 -11.10 -26.38 4.53
C GLN A 68 -10.92 -27.83 4.97
#